data_AF-A0A6H1ZJY6-F1
#
_entry.id   AF-A0A6H1ZJY6-F1
#
_cell.length_a   1.000
_cell.length_b   1.000
_cell.length_c   1.000
_cell.angle_alpha   90.00
_cell.angle_beta   90.00
_cell.angle_gamma   90.00
#
_symmetry.space_group_name_H-M   'P 1'
#
loop_
_entity.id
_entity.type
_entity.pdbx_description
1 polymer ?
#
loop_
_entity_poly.entity_id
_entity_poly.type
_entity_poly.pdbx_seq_one_letter_code
_entity_poly.pdbx_strand_id
1 'polypeptide(L)'
;MSGKKVTTPPEASGDSQPQLIQVATNQTTPEPSEASVAVPQPQPELEPEPELVEVLVLRDEPAFSLKCGQVLLLDAATARQLKKAGGVDDTPAAVGAAKAAQPHADADDVIED
;
A
#
# COMPACT_ATOMS: atom_id res chain seq x y z
N MET A 1 -48.20 -50.71 45.02
CA MET A 1 -47.20 -51.41 45.83
C MET A 1 -46.87 -50.52 47.02
N SER A 2 -46.98 -51.08 48.22
CA SER A 2 -46.91 -50.39 49.50
C SER A 2 -45.47 -50.29 50.03
N GLY A 3 -45.17 -49.13 50.63
CA GLY A 3 -44.32 -49.02 51.83
C GLY A 3 -42.81 -48.95 51.60
N LYS A 4 -42.14 -48.02 52.29
CA LYS A 4 -41.47 -48.27 53.59
C LYS A 4 -40.38 -47.23 53.87
N LYS A 5 -40.38 -46.79 55.14
CA LYS A 5 -39.22 -46.47 56.01
C LYS A 5 -38.45 -45.19 55.67
N VAL A 6 -38.49 -44.16 56.52
CA VAL A 6 -37.78 -44.04 57.81
C VAL A 6 -36.28 -44.26 57.63
N THR A 7 -35.48 -43.21 57.88
CA THR A 7 -34.34 -43.21 58.82
C THR A 7 -33.23 -42.24 58.37
N THR A 8 -33.01 -41.19 59.15
CA THR A 8 -31.67 -40.60 59.41
C THR A 8 -30.80 -41.65 60.16
N PRO A 9 -29.50 -41.45 60.51
CA PRO A 9 -28.35 -40.69 59.98
C PRO A 9 -27.16 -41.69 59.70
N PRO A 10 -25.85 -41.33 59.68
CA PRO A 10 -25.12 -41.03 60.91
C PRO A 10 -24.13 -39.85 60.82
N GLU A 11 -23.99 -39.21 61.97
CA GLU A 11 -22.85 -38.42 62.41
C GLU A 11 -21.61 -39.34 62.52
N ALA A 12 -20.47 -38.94 61.94
CA ALA A 12 -19.17 -39.51 62.30
C ALA A 12 -18.06 -38.52 61.93
N SER A 13 -17.72 -37.71 62.93
CA SER A 13 -16.37 -37.35 63.35
C SER A 13 -15.23 -37.97 62.54
N GLY A 14 -14.32 -37.10 62.10
CA GLY A 14 -13.06 -37.50 61.49
C GLY A 14 -12.09 -36.34 61.49
N ASP A 15 -11.73 -35.89 62.69
CA ASP A 15 -10.48 -35.16 62.92
C ASP A 15 -9.33 -36.01 62.35
N SER A 16 -8.70 -35.50 61.29
CA SER A 16 -7.44 -36.05 60.77
C SER A 16 -6.72 -34.91 60.06
N GLN A 17 -5.87 -34.21 60.80
CA GLN A 17 -4.79 -33.41 60.22
C GLN A 17 -4.03 -34.25 59.19
N PRO A 18 -3.64 -33.67 58.04
CA PRO A 18 -2.23 -33.34 57.91
C PRO A 18 -1.98 -32.02 57.15
N GLN A 19 -1.14 -31.16 57.71
CA GLN A 19 0.22 -30.93 57.21
C GLN A 19 0.30 -30.09 55.92
N LEU A 20 0.72 -28.84 56.11
CA LEU A 20 1.77 -28.16 55.35
C LEU A 20 1.89 -28.58 53.86
N ILE A 21 1.19 -27.88 52.97
CA ILE A 21 1.51 -27.89 51.54
C ILE A 21 1.67 -26.44 51.06
N GLN A 22 2.92 -26.00 51.21
CA GLN A 22 3.76 -25.36 50.19
C GLN A 22 3.12 -24.24 49.36
N VAL A 23 3.52 -23.02 49.72
CA VAL A 23 3.75 -21.91 48.80
C VAL A 23 4.56 -22.39 47.59
N ALA A 24 3.89 -22.66 46.48
CA ALA A 24 4.46 -22.67 45.14
C ALA A 24 3.30 -22.55 44.15
N THR A 25 2.87 -21.32 43.88
CA THR A 25 2.05 -21.03 42.69
C THR A 25 2.92 -21.18 41.45
N ASN A 26 3.32 -22.41 41.12
CA ASN A 26 3.78 -22.78 39.79
C ASN A 26 2.55 -22.97 38.90
N GLN A 27 1.90 -21.86 38.55
CA GLN A 27 1.21 -21.78 37.27
C GLN A 27 2.09 -20.94 36.35
N THR A 28 3.09 -21.59 35.76
CA THR A 28 3.57 -21.19 34.44
C THR A 28 2.43 -21.48 33.46
N THR A 29 1.50 -20.53 33.36
CA THR A 29 0.68 -20.37 32.17
C THR A 29 1.51 -19.52 31.21
N PRO A 30 1.76 -19.96 29.97
CA PRO A 30 2.49 -19.15 28.99
C PRO A 30 1.70 -17.85 28.71
N GLU A 31 2.45 -16.77 28.53
CA GLU A 31 1.99 -15.43 28.12
C GLU A 31 0.94 -15.45 26.98
N PRO A 32 0.20 -14.35 26.79
CA PRO A 32 0.74 -13.43 25.80
C PRO A 32 1.06 -12.08 26.42
N SER A 33 2.22 -11.61 25.99
CA SER A 33 2.77 -10.30 26.23
C SER A 33 1.72 -9.21 26.07
N GLU A 34 1.95 -8.15 26.81
CA GLU A 34 1.43 -6.80 26.59
C GLU A 34 1.05 -6.61 25.12
N ALA A 35 -0.26 -6.65 24.83
CA ALA A 35 -0.78 -6.10 23.60
C ALA A 35 -0.65 -4.58 23.72
N SER A 36 0.60 -4.13 23.56
CA SER A 36 0.92 -2.84 23.01
C SER A 36 -0.04 -2.67 21.84
N VAL A 37 -0.98 -1.74 21.98
CA VAL A 37 -1.85 -1.33 20.89
C VAL A 37 -0.90 -0.69 19.89
N ALA A 38 -0.33 -1.53 19.03
CA ALA A 38 0.31 -1.13 17.81
C ALA A 38 -0.82 -0.51 17.00
N VAL A 39 -1.01 0.79 17.18
CA VAL A 39 -1.61 1.62 16.14
C VAL A 39 -0.82 1.23 14.89
N PRO A 40 -1.44 0.60 13.87
CA PRO A 40 -0.75 0.36 12.63
C PRO A 40 -0.29 1.74 12.16
N GLN A 41 1.01 2.03 12.32
CA GLN A 41 1.61 3.14 11.62
C GLN A 41 1.34 2.83 10.15
N PRO A 42 0.67 3.72 9.39
CA PRO A 42 0.57 3.51 7.96
C PRO A 42 1.99 3.30 7.48
N GLN A 43 2.27 2.09 6.98
CA GLN A 43 3.50 1.88 6.23
C GLN A 43 3.50 3.00 5.17
N PRO A 44 4.61 3.71 4.95
CA PRO A 44 4.68 4.56 3.78
C PRO A 44 4.41 3.65 2.58
N GLU A 45 3.18 3.70 2.07
CA GLU A 45 2.84 3.10 0.79
C GLU A 45 3.83 3.77 -0.15
N LEU A 46 4.78 2.97 -0.67
CA LEU A 46 5.62 3.38 -1.77
C LEU A 46 4.64 3.75 -2.88
N GLU A 47 4.34 5.05 -2.99
CA GLU A 47 3.54 5.57 -4.09
C GLU A 47 4.23 5.09 -5.36
N PRO A 48 3.51 4.42 -6.28
CA PRO A 48 4.12 3.92 -7.49
C PRO A 48 4.80 5.08 -8.19
N GLU A 49 6.09 4.91 -8.53
CA GLU A 49 6.82 5.94 -9.27
C GLU A 49 6.02 6.30 -10.53
N PRO A 50 5.83 7.60 -10.82
CA PRO A 50 5.00 8.00 -11.93
C PRO A 50 5.60 7.51 -13.24
N GLU A 51 4.90 6.61 -13.92
CA GLU A 51 5.28 6.12 -15.24
C GLU A 51 5.24 7.29 -16.23
N LEU A 52 6.38 7.60 -16.84
CA LEU A 52 6.49 8.65 -17.86
C LEU A 52 6.44 8.05 -19.26
N VAL A 53 5.70 8.69 -20.15
CA VAL A 53 5.55 8.30 -21.56
C VAL A 53 5.83 9.50 -22.45
N GLU A 54 6.50 9.23 -23.57
CA GLU A 54 6.81 10.24 -24.55
C GLU A 54 5.62 10.47 -25.48
N VAL A 55 5.22 11.73 -25.65
CA VAL A 55 4.05 12.10 -26.45
C VAL A 55 4.34 13.27 -27.38
N LEU A 56 3.66 13.29 -28.52
CA LEU A 56 3.51 14.43 -29.40
C LEU A 56 2.26 15.21 -29.01
N VAL A 57 2.41 16.52 -28.80
CA VAL A 57 1.29 17.42 -28.54
C VAL A 57 0.65 17.82 -29.87
N LEU A 58 -0.63 17.47 -30.04
CA LEU A 58 -1.41 17.77 -31.25
C LEU A 58 -2.14 19.12 -31.16
N ARG A 59 -2.33 19.65 -29.95
CA ARG A 59 -3.05 20.91 -29.67
C ARG A 59 -2.44 21.62 -28.48
N ASP A 60 -2.52 22.95 -28.46
CA ASP A 60 -2.08 23.74 -27.30
C ASP A 60 -2.92 23.38 -26.07
N GLU A 61 -2.26 22.99 -24.97
CA GLU A 61 -2.88 22.65 -23.69
C GLU A 61 -2.33 23.60 -22.60
N PRO A 62 -2.92 24.78 -22.41
CA PRO A 62 -2.40 25.80 -21.51
C PRO A 62 -2.41 25.37 -20.05
N ALA A 63 -3.34 24.49 -19.65
CA ALA A 63 -3.41 23.93 -18.30
C ALA A 63 -2.14 23.15 -17.91
N PHE A 64 -1.44 22.60 -18.91
CA PHE A 64 -0.21 21.83 -18.76
C PHE A 64 1.00 22.54 -19.38
N SER A 65 0.83 23.80 -19.82
CA SER A 65 1.85 24.58 -20.53
C SER A 65 2.41 23.90 -21.78
N LEU A 66 1.60 23.09 -22.47
CA LEU A 66 2.03 22.35 -23.67
C LEU A 66 1.73 23.13 -24.94
N LYS A 67 2.61 22.98 -25.94
CA LYS A 67 2.50 23.62 -27.25
C LYS A 67 2.33 22.59 -28.36
N CYS A 68 1.45 22.88 -29.32
CA CYS A 68 1.25 22.07 -30.51
C CYS A 68 2.58 21.81 -31.26
N GLY A 69 2.82 20.57 -31.64
CA GLY A 69 4.04 20.11 -32.30
C GLY A 69 5.21 19.82 -31.35
N GLN A 70 5.05 20.05 -30.05
CA GLN A 70 6.06 19.72 -29.05
C GLN A 70 6.07 18.21 -28.76
N VAL A 71 7.27 17.65 -28.60
CA VAL A 71 7.46 16.29 -28.08
C VAL A 71 8.05 16.39 -26.66
N LEU A 72 7.45 15.70 -25.69
CA LEU A 72 7.92 15.69 -24.30
C LEU A 72 7.51 14.41 -23.55
N LEU A 73 8.08 14.22 -22.36
CA LEU A 73 7.65 13.21 -21.41
C LEU A 73 6.50 13.75 -20.54
N LEU A 74 5.40 13.02 -20.49
CA LEU A 74 4.27 13.26 -19.58
C LEU A 74 4.02 12.04 -18.72
N ASP A 75 3.38 12.22 -17.57
CA ASP A 75 2.90 11.07 -16.81
C ASP A 75 1.84 10.29 -17.60
N ALA A 76 1.82 8.97 -17.42
CA ALA A 76 0.95 8.08 -18.17
C ALA A 76 -0.54 8.35 -17.93
N ALA A 77 -0.94 8.87 -16.76
CA ALA A 77 -2.34 9.18 -16.48
C ALA A 77 -2.79 10.42 -17.28
N THR A 78 -2.01 11.50 -17.24
CA THR A 78 -2.24 12.74 -18.00
C THR A 78 -2.14 12.48 -19.49
N ALA A 79 -1.13 11.72 -19.95
CA ALA A 79 -1.00 11.35 -21.36
C ALA A 79 -2.23 10.61 -21.87
N ARG A 80 -2.75 9.63 -21.10
CA ARG A 80 -3.99 8.91 -21.45
C ARG A 80 -5.20 9.83 -21.47
N GLN A 81 -5.31 10.75 -20.50
CA GLN A 81 -6.40 11.72 -20.46
C GLN A 81 -6.37 12.66 -21.68
N LEU A 82 -5.21 13.24 -21.97
CA LEU A 82 -5.02 14.15 -23.11
C LEU A 82 -5.20 13.41 -24.44
N LYS A 83 -4.74 12.16 -24.56
CA LYS A 83 -4.94 11.32 -25.75
C LYS A 83 -6.42 11.08 -25.99
N LYS A 84 -7.20 10.78 -24.94
CA LYS A 84 -8.65 10.60 -25.03
C LYS A 84 -9.37 11.89 -25.47
N ALA A 85 -8.84 13.06 -25.07
CA ALA A 85 -9.32 14.36 -25.53
C ALA A 85 -8.84 14.73 -26.95
N GLY A 86 -7.94 13.95 -27.55
CA GLY A 86 -7.31 14.24 -28.84
C GLY A 86 -6.28 15.37 -28.79
N GLY A 87 -5.72 15.65 -27.61
CA GLY A 87 -4.70 16.68 -27.39
C GLY A 87 -3.27 16.19 -27.62
N VAL A 88 -3.01 14.88 -27.49
CA VAL A 88 -1.67 14.27 -27.69
C VAL A 88 -1.74 12.93 -28.44
N ASP A 89 -0.61 12.52 -29.00
CA ASP A 89 -0.36 11.20 -29.63
C ASP A 89 0.94 10.60 -29.07
N ASP A 90 0.83 9.48 -28.38
CA ASP A 90 1.93 8.70 -27.77
C ASP A 90 2.43 7.57 -28.68
N THR A 91 1.95 7.48 -29.93
CA THR A 91 2.42 6.42 -30.83
C THR A 91 3.87 6.66 -31.24
N PRO A 92 4.73 5.62 -31.24
CA PRO A 92 6.14 5.75 -31.62
C PRO A 92 6.33 6.36 -33.02
N ALA A 93 5.38 6.12 -33.94
CA ALA A 93 5.40 6.69 -35.28
C ALA A 93 5.17 8.21 -35.26
N ALA A 94 4.18 8.71 -34.52
CA ALA A 94 3.91 10.14 -34.41
C ALA A 94 5.04 10.88 -33.70
N VAL A 95 5.53 10.34 -32.58
CA VAL A 95 6.65 10.87 -31.82
C VAL A 95 7.93 10.90 -32.68
N GLY A 96 8.24 9.80 -33.36
CA GLY A 96 9.41 9.72 -34.24
C GLY A 96 9.34 10.68 -35.41
N ALA A 97 8.17 10.81 -36.05
CA ALA A 97 7.96 11.76 -37.15
C ALA A 97 8.11 13.21 -36.68
N ALA A 98 7.55 13.55 -35.51
CA ALA A 98 7.68 14.90 -34.95
C ALA A 98 9.13 15.23 -34.59
N LYS A 99 9.87 14.29 -33.98
CA LYS A 99 11.31 14.44 -33.72
C LYS A 99 12.12 14.64 -35.00
N ALA A 100 11.81 13.89 -36.06
CA ALA A 100 12.49 14.04 -37.36
C ALA A 100 12.15 15.37 -38.06
N ALA A 101 10.96 15.93 -37.78
CA ALA A 101 10.52 17.22 -38.32
C ALA A 101 11.02 18.42 -37.49
N GLN A 102 11.52 18.20 -36.27
CA GLN A 102 12.15 19.28 -35.52
C GLN A 102 13.39 19.73 -36.27
N PRO A 103 13.59 21.05 -36.47
CA PRO A 103 14.80 21.55 -37.09
C PRO A 103 15.97 21.01 -36.25
N HIS A 104 16.83 20.19 -36.87
CA HIS A 104 18.16 19.97 -36.33
C HIS A 104 18.76 21.37 -36.24
N ALA A 105 18.99 21.84 -35.01
CA ALA A 105 19.98 22.88 -34.82
C ALA A 105 21.29 22.21 -35.21
N ASP A 106 21.66 22.29 -36.50
CA ASP A 106 23.04 22.12 -36.91
C ASP A 106 23.84 23.04 -35.99
N ALA A 107 24.56 22.39 -35.07
CA ALA A 107 25.41 23.07 -34.11
C ALA A 107 26.32 23.99 -34.91
N ASP A 108 26.27 25.28 -34.56
CA ASP A 108 27.12 26.36 -35.02
C ASP A 108 28.04 26.00 -36.20
N ASP A 109 27.67 26.53 -37.37
CA ASP A 109 28.63 26.96 -38.38
C ASP A 109 29.53 28.02 -37.70
N VAL A 110 30.49 27.56 -36.89
CA VAL A 110 31.62 28.35 -36.39
C VAL A 110 32.47 28.64 -37.62
N ILE A 111 32.08 29.67 -38.36
CA ILE A 111 32.95 30.30 -39.34
C ILE A 111 34.00 31.05 -38.51
N GLU A 112 35.12 30.39 -38.21
CA GLU A 112 36.35 31.07 -37.79
C GLU A 112 36.85 31.91 -38.98
N ASP A 113 36.91 33.23 -38.80
CA ASP A 113 37.54 34.21 -39.71
C ASP A 113 39.07 34.14 -39.66
#